data_AF-A0A944BMJ5-F1
#
_entry.id   AF-A0A944BMJ5-F1
#
_cell.length_a   1.000
_cell.length_b   1.000
_cell.length_c   1.000
_cell.angle_alpha   90.00
_cell.angle_beta   90.00
_cell.angle_gamma   90.00
#
_symmetry.space_group_name_H-M   'P 1'
#
loop_
_entity.id
_entity.type
_entity.pdbx_description
1 polymer ?
#
loop_
_entity_poly.entity_id
_entity_poly.type
_entity_poly.pdbx_seq_one_letter_code
_entity_poly.pdbx_strand_id
1 'polypeptide(L)'
;MSDPISRAFFHERPDLVEYLIRNVLDDDSIELVDMRQQVVVTNPSGHSAQFDIFARDSTGKIYNDEFQNRNEKAIIQRAFFYASTLFLNEFKAGVEYENSPKVCVIFLVENGKGCGGKLIKQIKPNQDDVGDNWPAEEEFAILHKTSNV
;
A
#
# COMPACT_ATOMS: atom_id res chain seq x y z
N MET A 1 -12.97 -7.25 -1.85
CA MET A 1 -12.70 -8.47 -2.66
C MET A 1 -11.94 -8.00 -3.88
N SER A 2 -10.72 -8.48 -4.14
CA SER A 2 -9.87 -7.98 -5.25
C SER A 2 -10.63 -8.01 -6.59
N ASP A 3 -10.54 -6.94 -7.38
CA ASP A 3 -11.12 -6.94 -8.73
C ASP A 3 -10.46 -8.02 -9.61
N PRO A 4 -11.22 -8.97 -10.19
CA PRO A 4 -10.67 -9.93 -11.15
C PRO A 4 -9.92 -9.26 -12.32
N ILE A 5 -10.30 -8.04 -12.70
CA ILE A 5 -9.68 -7.27 -13.78
C ILE A 5 -8.28 -6.78 -13.37
N SER A 6 -8.15 -6.14 -12.20
CA SER A 6 -6.87 -5.66 -11.68
C SER A 6 -5.86 -6.80 -11.55
N ARG A 7 -6.32 -7.95 -11.03
CA ARG A 7 -5.47 -9.14 -10.93
C ARG A 7 -4.89 -9.55 -12.28
N ALA A 8 -5.74 -9.66 -13.30
CA ALA A 8 -5.30 -10.05 -14.64
C ALA A 8 -4.36 -9.01 -15.27
N PHE A 9 -4.60 -7.72 -15.01
CA PHE A 9 -3.79 -6.64 -15.57
C PHE A 9 -2.36 -6.62 -15.03
N PHE A 10 -2.17 -6.87 -13.73
CA PHE A 10 -0.85 -6.85 -13.09
C PHE A 10 -0.18 -8.23 -13.00
N HIS A 11 -0.79 -9.27 -13.55
CA HIS A 11 -0.27 -10.63 -13.47
C HIS A 11 1.08 -10.75 -14.18
N GLU A 12 2.13 -11.13 -13.43
CA GLU A 12 3.51 -11.23 -13.93
C GLU A 12 4.04 -9.92 -14.54
N ARG A 13 3.57 -8.77 -14.03
CA ARG A 13 3.97 -7.43 -14.50
C ARG A 13 4.65 -6.59 -13.41
N PRO A 14 5.82 -7.01 -12.89
CA PRO A 14 6.55 -6.20 -11.90
C PRO A 14 6.98 -4.84 -12.49
N ASP A 15 7.22 -4.76 -13.80
CA ASP A 15 7.52 -3.53 -14.54
C ASP A 15 6.40 -2.48 -14.43
N LEU A 16 5.14 -2.92 -14.51
CA LEU A 16 3.99 -2.02 -14.39
C LEU A 16 3.76 -1.57 -12.96
N VAL A 17 3.97 -2.46 -11.99
CA VAL A 17 3.87 -2.14 -10.55
C VAL A 17 4.95 -1.14 -10.15
N GLU A 18 6.20 -1.37 -10.57
CA GLU A 18 7.30 -0.44 -10.35
C GLU A 18 7.00 0.94 -10.97
N TYR A 19 6.57 0.96 -12.25
CA TYR A 19 6.18 2.20 -12.91
C TYR A 19 5.08 2.95 -12.14
N LEU A 20 4.05 2.23 -11.67
CA LEU A 20 2.97 2.81 -10.88
C LEU A 20 3.51 3.45 -9.59
N ILE A 21 4.30 2.71 -8.81
CA ILE A 21 4.86 3.18 -7.54
C ILE A 21 5.75 4.41 -7.76
N ARG A 22 6.65 4.38 -8.76
CA ARG A 22 7.50 5.53 -9.11
C ARG A 22 6.67 6.78 -9.44
N ASN A 23 5.63 6.64 -10.27
CA ASN A 23 4.77 7.76 -10.65
C ASN A 23 3.96 8.30 -9.47
N VAL A 24 3.49 7.42 -8.60
CA VAL A 24 2.71 7.76 -7.42
C VAL A 24 3.57 8.52 -6.40
N LEU A 25 4.80 8.06 -6.18
CA LEU A 25 5.71 8.62 -5.19
C LEU A 25 6.61 9.71 -5.74
N ASP A 26 6.62 9.93 -7.05
CA ASP A 26 7.51 10.86 -7.74
C ASP A 26 8.99 10.56 -7.41
N ASP A 27 9.33 9.26 -7.49
CA ASP A 27 10.66 8.74 -7.17
C ASP A 27 11.05 7.66 -8.18
N ASP A 28 11.84 8.04 -9.19
CA ASP A 28 12.31 7.15 -10.24
C ASP A 28 13.41 6.17 -9.77
N SER A 29 13.94 6.31 -8.55
CA SER A 29 15.02 5.46 -8.04
C SER A 29 14.53 4.11 -7.50
N ILE A 30 13.23 3.95 -7.27
CA ILE A 30 12.62 2.73 -6.73
C ILE A 30 12.84 1.58 -7.71
N GLU A 31 13.46 0.49 -7.27
CA GLU A 31 13.69 -0.73 -8.06
C GLU A 31 13.11 -1.93 -7.31
N LEU A 32 12.13 -2.63 -7.90
CA LEU A 32 11.48 -3.78 -7.28
C LEU A 32 12.32 -5.04 -7.42
N VAL A 33 12.52 -5.73 -6.29
CA VAL A 33 13.26 -7.00 -6.21
C VAL A 33 12.36 -8.20 -5.87
N ASP A 34 11.14 -7.94 -5.36
CA ASP A 34 10.11 -8.95 -5.11
C ASP A 34 8.73 -8.37 -5.43
N MET A 35 7.88 -9.18 -6.06
CA MET A 35 6.48 -8.84 -6.36
C MET A 35 5.63 -10.10 -6.30
N ARG A 36 4.57 -10.05 -5.50
CA ARG A 36 3.65 -11.17 -5.25
C ARG A 36 2.21 -10.67 -5.26
N GLN A 37 1.34 -11.40 -5.94
CA GLN A 37 -0.09 -11.12 -5.94
C GLN A 37 -0.83 -11.95 -4.88
N GLN A 38 -1.92 -11.42 -4.34
CA GLN A 38 -2.85 -12.12 -3.46
C GLN A 38 -2.18 -12.70 -2.20
N VAL A 39 -1.33 -11.91 -1.55
CA VAL A 39 -0.63 -12.34 -0.32
C VAL A 39 -1.61 -12.34 0.85
N VAL A 40 -1.77 -13.50 1.49
CA VAL A 40 -2.62 -13.64 2.69
C VAL A 40 -1.73 -13.62 3.93
N VAL A 41 -2.03 -12.73 4.86
CA VAL A 41 -1.45 -12.74 6.21
C VAL A 41 -2.55 -13.11 7.20
N THR A 42 -2.37 -14.27 7.83
CA THR A 42 -3.30 -14.79 8.84
C THR A 42 -2.90 -14.28 10.22
N ASN A 43 -3.85 -13.65 10.92
CA ASN A 43 -3.71 -13.29 12.33
C ASN A 43 -4.59 -14.21 13.19
N PRO A 44 -4.02 -15.11 14.00
CA PRO A 44 -4.79 -16.04 14.83
C PRO A 44 -5.64 -15.36 15.92
N SER A 45 -5.31 -14.14 16.29
CA SER A 45 -5.92 -13.42 17.42
C SER A 45 -6.73 -12.20 16.98
N GLY A 46 -6.97 -12.02 15.68
CA GLY A 46 -7.64 -10.84 15.17
C GLY A 46 -8.03 -10.96 13.69
N HIS A 47 -8.15 -9.81 13.03
CA HIS A 47 -8.47 -9.75 11.61
C HIS A 47 -7.27 -10.23 10.78
N SER A 48 -7.52 -11.11 9.81
CA SER A 48 -6.55 -11.45 8.77
C SER A 48 -6.66 -10.47 7.60
N ALA A 49 -5.63 -10.40 6.76
CA ALA A 49 -5.59 -9.55 5.58
C ALA A 49 -5.25 -10.36 4.32
N GLN A 50 -5.84 -9.96 3.21
CA GLN A 50 -5.42 -10.40 1.88
C GLN A 50 -5.08 -9.16 1.08
N PHE A 51 -3.84 -9.10 0.63
CA PHE A 51 -3.24 -7.99 -0.10
C PHE A 51 -3.27 -8.26 -1.60
N ASP A 52 -3.70 -7.28 -2.38
CA ASP A 52 -3.81 -7.42 -3.83
C ASP A 52 -2.43 -7.62 -4.47
N ILE A 53 -1.50 -6.70 -4.19
CA ILE A 53 -0.10 -6.76 -4.62
C ILE A 53 0.80 -6.40 -3.44
N PHE A 54 1.68 -7.32 -3.09
CA PHE A 54 2.84 -7.07 -2.24
C PHE A 54 4.05 -6.83 -3.14
N ALA A 55 4.81 -5.77 -2.89
CA ALA A 55 6.09 -5.54 -3.54
C ALA A 55 7.17 -5.12 -2.53
N ARG A 56 8.43 -5.36 -2.88
CA ARG A 56 9.59 -4.91 -2.10
C ARG A 56 10.64 -4.31 -3.03
N ASP A 57 11.17 -3.16 -2.65
CA ASP A 57 12.27 -2.54 -3.37
C ASP A 57 13.66 -3.05 -2.92
N SER A 58 14.69 -2.61 -3.62
CA SER A 58 16.10 -2.92 -3.34
C SER A 58 16.60 -2.38 -1.99
N THR A 59 15.90 -1.43 -1.37
CA THR A 59 16.19 -0.90 -0.02
C THR A 59 15.53 -1.70 1.09
N GLY A 60 14.56 -2.56 0.74
CA GLY A 60 13.75 -3.34 1.66
C GLY A 60 12.43 -2.67 2.05
N LYS A 61 12.08 -1.49 1.49
CA LYS A 61 10.76 -0.87 1.69
C LYS A 61 9.70 -1.73 1.01
N ILE A 62 8.56 -1.85 1.69
CA ILE A 62 7.46 -2.72 1.31
C ILE A 62 6.30 -1.86 0.82
N TYR A 63 5.68 -2.30 -0.26
CA TYR A 63 4.53 -1.66 -0.88
C TYR A 63 3.36 -2.61 -0.91
N ASN A 64 2.18 -2.07 -0.65
CA ASN A 64 0.92 -2.76 -0.85
C ASN A 64 0.02 -1.94 -1.80
N ASP A 65 -0.14 -2.41 -3.03
CA ASP A 65 -0.99 -1.75 -4.01
C ASP A 65 -2.37 -2.41 -4.04
N GLU A 66 -3.37 -1.66 -3.57
CA GLU A 66 -4.76 -2.09 -3.40
C GLU A 66 -5.66 -1.51 -4.48
N PHE A 67 -6.41 -2.37 -5.18
CA PHE A 67 -7.27 -1.95 -6.28
C PHE A 67 -8.73 -2.06 -5.88
N GLN A 68 -9.37 -0.91 -5.65
CA GLN A 68 -10.73 -0.86 -5.15
C GLN A 68 -11.70 -0.34 -6.22
N ASN A 69 -12.51 -1.26 -6.73
CA ASN A 69 -13.53 -1.09 -7.77
C ASN A 69 -14.96 -0.95 -7.20
N ARG A 70 -15.10 -0.80 -5.88
CA ARG A 70 -16.40 -0.61 -5.20
C ARG A 70 -16.33 0.59 -4.27
N ASN A 71 -17.51 1.17 -3.97
CA ASN A 71 -17.69 2.20 -2.95
C ASN A 71 -17.46 1.60 -1.55
N GLU A 72 -16.23 1.18 -1.25
CA GLU A 72 -15.86 0.69 0.07
C GLU A 72 -15.65 1.87 1.01
N LYS A 73 -16.28 1.81 2.18
CA LYS A 73 -16.14 2.81 3.24
C LYS A 73 -14.85 2.55 4.01
N ALA A 74 -14.37 3.56 4.72
CA ALA A 74 -13.26 3.43 5.67
C ALA A 74 -11.89 3.04 5.05
N ILE A 75 -11.59 3.55 3.85
CA ILE A 75 -10.30 3.34 3.15
C ILE A 75 -9.12 3.69 4.06
N ILE A 76 -9.23 4.80 4.79
CA ILE A 76 -8.20 5.25 5.73
C ILE A 76 -7.93 4.18 6.80
N GLN A 77 -8.97 3.70 7.47
CA GLN A 77 -8.85 2.66 8.49
C GLN A 77 -8.31 1.34 7.92
N ARG A 78 -8.69 0.97 6.69
CA ARG A 78 -8.14 -0.21 6.00
C ARG A 78 -6.66 -0.04 5.71
N ALA A 79 -6.24 1.14 5.27
CA ALA A 79 -4.86 1.43 4.95
C ALA A 79 -3.97 1.35 6.20
N PHE A 80 -4.41 1.91 7.32
CA PHE A 80 -3.77 1.74 8.63
C PHE A 80 -3.65 0.27 9.04
N PHE A 81 -4.74 -0.48 8.93
CA PHE A 81 -4.76 -1.90 9.27
C PHE A 81 -3.80 -2.72 8.39
N TYR A 82 -3.77 -2.45 7.09
CA TYR A 82 -2.88 -3.12 6.14
C TYR A 82 -1.40 -2.79 6.39
N ALA A 83 -1.08 -1.52 6.59
CA ALA A 83 0.28 -1.09 6.94
C ALA A 83 0.75 -1.78 8.22
N SER A 84 -0.07 -1.76 9.28
CA SER A 84 0.24 -2.39 10.57
C SER A 84 0.44 -3.90 10.44
N THR A 85 -0.43 -4.56 9.66
CA THR A 85 -0.36 -6.01 9.45
C THR A 85 0.92 -6.41 8.73
N LEU A 86 1.30 -5.69 7.66
CA LEU A 86 2.54 -5.94 6.93
C LEU A 86 3.76 -5.63 7.78
N PHE A 87 3.75 -4.49 8.49
CA PHE A 87 4.82 -4.10 9.39
C PHE A 87 5.08 -5.18 10.44
N LEU A 88 4.05 -5.62 11.16
CA LEU A 88 4.18 -6.64 12.20
C LEU A 88 4.56 -8.01 11.61
N ASN A 89 4.04 -8.37 10.43
CA ASN A 89 4.40 -9.62 9.78
C ASN A 89 5.88 -9.66 9.40
N GLU A 90 6.44 -8.53 8.96
CA GLU A 90 7.80 -8.42 8.43
C GLU A 90 8.82 -8.05 9.50
N PHE A 91 8.38 -7.48 10.62
CA PHE A 91 9.24 -7.15 11.75
C PHE A 91 9.55 -8.41 12.58
N LYS A 92 10.59 -9.14 12.17
CA LYS A 92 10.96 -10.43 12.77
C LYS A 92 11.61 -10.26 14.15
N ALA A 93 11.45 -11.27 15.00
CA ALA A 93 12.12 -11.32 16.30
C ALA A 93 13.65 -11.20 16.13
N GLY A 94 14.27 -10.36 16.96
CA GLY A 94 15.71 -10.11 16.93
C GLY A 94 16.15 -9.02 15.95
N VAL A 95 15.23 -8.40 15.21
CA VAL A 95 15.52 -7.17 14.45
C VAL A 95 15.46 -5.98 15.40
N GLU A 96 16.51 -5.17 15.41
CA GLU A 96 16.56 -3.92 16.19
C GLU A 96 15.54 -2.90 15.65
N TYR A 97 14.99 -2.06 16.53
CA TYR A 97 13.95 -1.09 16.15
C TYR A 97 14.40 -0.07 15.10
N GLU A 98 15.69 0.28 15.10
CA GLU A 98 16.31 1.16 14.10
C GLU A 98 16.29 0.55 12.70
N ASN A 99 16.20 -0.78 12.60
CA ASN A 99 16.09 -1.53 11.35
C ASN A 99 14.66 -2.03 11.10
N SER A 100 13.68 -1.37 11.71
CA SER A 100 12.27 -1.70 11.49
C SER A 100 11.88 -1.55 10.01
N PRO A 101 10.97 -2.40 9.50
CA PRO A 101 10.59 -2.36 8.10
C PRO A 101 9.83 -1.08 7.78
N LYS A 102 10.06 -0.54 6.58
CA LYS A 102 9.26 0.56 6.04
C LYS A 102 8.13 -0.01 5.19
N VAL A 103 6.91 0.51 5.40
CA VAL A 103 5.71 0.04 4.67
C VAL A 103 4.96 1.24 4.10
N CYS A 104 4.58 1.16 2.82
CA CYS A 104 3.72 2.09 2.10
C CYS A 104 2.49 1.33 1.57
N VAL A 105 1.30 1.93 1.69
CA VAL A 105 0.05 1.33 1.20
C VAL A 105 -0.61 2.29 0.22
N ILE A 106 -0.74 1.85 -1.04
CA ILE A 106 -1.27 2.65 -2.15
C ILE A 106 -2.66 2.12 -2.49
N PHE A 107 -3.67 3.01 -2.49
CA PHE A 107 -5.04 2.64 -2.85
C PHE A 107 -5.42 3.25 -4.20
N LEU A 108 -5.60 2.42 -5.22
CA LEU A 108 -6.16 2.84 -6.50
C LEU A 108 -7.68 2.72 -6.44
N VAL A 109 -8.37 3.86 -6.45
CA VAL A 109 -9.82 3.92 -6.20
C VAL A 109 -10.54 4.43 -7.44
N GLU A 110 -11.56 3.69 -7.86
CA GLU A 110 -12.38 4.09 -8.99
C GLU A 110 -13.07 5.46 -8.73
N ASN A 111 -12.99 6.37 -9.71
CA ASN A 111 -13.57 7.72 -9.66
C ASN A 111 -13.09 8.63 -8.51
N GLY A 112 -12.02 8.28 -7.78
CA GLY A 112 -11.47 9.11 -6.70
C GLY A 112 -12.45 9.39 -5.55
N LYS A 113 -13.47 8.55 -5.38
CA LYS A 113 -14.43 8.65 -4.27
C LYS A 113 -13.70 8.34 -2.97
N GLY A 114 -13.72 9.28 -2.02
CA GLY A 114 -12.93 9.23 -0.78
C GLY A 114 -11.73 10.18 -0.76
N CYS A 115 -11.27 10.65 -1.93
CA CYS A 115 -10.21 11.66 -2.06
C CYS A 115 -10.62 12.91 -2.84
N GLY A 116 -11.87 13.03 -3.26
CA GLY A 116 -12.36 14.19 -4.02
C GLY A 116 -11.76 14.31 -5.43
N GLY A 117 -11.32 13.19 -6.03
CA GLY A 117 -10.69 13.20 -7.35
C GLY A 117 -9.29 13.80 -7.38
N LYS A 118 -8.58 13.85 -6.25
CA LYS A 118 -7.19 14.30 -6.18
C LYS A 118 -6.29 13.17 -5.71
N LEU A 119 -5.05 13.14 -6.21
CA LEU A 119 -3.98 12.41 -5.56
C LEU A 119 -3.78 13.01 -4.17
N ILE A 120 -4.28 12.32 -3.16
CA ILE A 120 -3.80 12.49 -1.80
C ILE A 120 -2.56 11.62 -1.75
N LYS A 121 -1.37 12.21 -1.53
CA LYS A 121 -0.06 11.51 -1.46
C LYS A 121 0.29 11.11 -0.03
N GLN A 122 -0.33 11.77 0.95
CA GLN A 122 -0.04 11.54 2.37
C GLN A 122 -1.27 11.87 3.21
N ILE A 123 -1.63 10.94 4.11
CA ILE A 123 -2.49 11.22 5.25
C ILE A 123 -1.60 10.94 6.45
N LYS A 124 -1.20 11.99 7.15
CA LYS A 124 -0.51 11.83 8.43
C LYS A 124 -1.58 11.74 9.53
N PRO A 125 -1.46 10.84 10.51
CA PRO A 125 -2.11 11.00 11.80
C PRO A 125 -1.75 12.38 12.37
N ASN A 126 -2.59 12.95 13.24
CA ASN A 126 -2.27 14.21 13.91
C ASN A 126 -0.87 14.13 14.56
N GLN A 127 0.02 15.04 14.15
CA GLN A 127 1.44 15.00 14.55
C GLN A 127 1.65 15.20 16.06
N ASP A 128 0.65 15.77 16.75
CA ASP A 128 0.72 16.08 18.18
C ASP A 128 0.73 14.84 19.08
N ASP A 129 0.26 13.68 18.60
CA ASP A 129 0.11 12.45 19.42
C ASP A 129 1.20 11.39 19.17
N VAL A 130 2.01 11.54 18.11
CA VAL A 130 2.78 10.42 17.55
C VAL A 130 4.29 10.69 17.43
N GLY A 131 4.70 11.96 17.43
CA GLY A 131 6.10 12.37 17.24
C GLY A 131 6.64 12.02 15.84
N ASP A 132 7.84 12.51 15.52
CA ASP A 132 8.48 12.37 14.19
C ASP A 132 8.90 10.92 13.82
N ASN A 133 8.59 9.94 14.67
CA ASN A 133 9.15 8.58 14.63
C ASN A 133 8.09 7.48 14.38
N TRP A 134 6.97 7.82 13.72
CA TRP A 134 6.00 6.81 13.30
C TRP A 134 6.63 5.89 12.24
N PRO A 135 6.67 4.56 12.44
CA PRO A 135 7.46 3.65 11.62
C PRO A 135 6.85 3.34 10.23
N ALA A 136 5.63 3.81 9.97
CA ALA A 136 5.04 3.76 8.65
C ALA A 136 5.19 5.12 7.99
N GLU A 137 6.00 5.20 6.94
CA GLU A 137 5.84 6.26 5.93
C GLU A 137 4.47 6.01 5.27
N GLU A 138 3.44 6.56 5.90
CA GLU A 138 2.04 6.49 5.48
C GLU A 138 1.80 7.37 4.25
N GLU A 139 2.51 7.04 3.18
CA GLU A 139 2.25 7.56 1.86
C GLU A 139 1.05 6.81 1.31
N PHE A 140 -0.13 7.32 1.62
CA PHE A 140 -1.35 6.88 0.98
C PHE A 140 -1.48 7.66 -0.31
N ALA A 141 -1.42 6.94 -1.43
CA ALA A 141 -1.74 7.50 -2.72
C ALA A 141 -3.12 7.03 -3.16
N ILE A 142 -4.00 7.98 -3.45
CA ILE A 142 -5.33 7.69 -4.03
C ILE A 142 -5.42 8.24 -5.45
N LEU A 143 -5.23 7.37 -6.44
CA LEU A 143 -5.38 7.73 -7.85
C LEU A 143 -6.82 7.52 -8.30
N HIS A 144 -7.27 8.39 -9.20
CA HIS A 144 -8.55 8.26 -9.90
C HIS A 144 -8.32 7.99 -11.39
N LYS A 145 -9.13 7.11 -11.99
CA LYS A 145 -9.28 7.04 -13.43
C LYS A 145 -10.34 8.07 -13.85
N THR A 146 -9.95 9.10 -14.60
CA THR A 146 -10.91 9.93 -15.34
C THR A 146 -11.37 9.15 -16.56
N SER A 147 -12.64 8.74 -16.58
CA SER A 147 -13.26 8.26 -17.80
C SER A 147 -13.46 9.44 -18.74
N ASN A 148 -12.52 9.65 -19.67
CA ASN A 148 -12.80 10.43 -20.86
C ASN A 148 -13.38 9.47 -21.90
N VAL A 149 -14.71 9.40 -21.94
CA VAL A 149 -15.52 9.03 -23.12
C VAL A 149 -16.62 10.06 -23.25
#